data_AF-A0A1J3H1K6-F1
#
_entry.id   AF-A0A1J3H1K6-F1
#
_cell.length_a   1.000
_cell.length_b   1.000
_cell.length_c   1.000
_cell.angle_alpha   90.00
_cell.angle_beta   90.00
_cell.angle_gamma   90.00
#
_symmetry.space_group_name_H-M   'P 1'
#
loop_
_entity.id
_entity.type
_entity.pdbx_description
1 polymer ?
#
loop_
_entity_poly.entity_id
_entity_poly.type
_entity_poly.pdbx_seq_one_letter_code
_entity_poly.pdbx_strand_id
1 'polypeptide(L)'
;HRLSHTPCLPTKVSSCRVCYKNLDIKYGQYSCSYEDCSYTVHSKCATHEKVWDGRDLEWEPEESDQTEDIAPFKKVGGDLIEHFCHQ
;
A
#
# COMPACT_ATOMS: atom_id res chain seq x y z
N HIS A 1 2.44 5.86 -1.18
CA HIS A 1 3.17 4.74 -0.54
C HIS A 1 4.05 3.96 -1.51
N ARG A 2 5.37 4.11 -1.40
CA ARG A 2 6.40 3.32 -2.08
C ARG A 2 6.56 1.96 -1.42
N LEU A 3 6.83 0.96 -2.26
CA LEU A 3 7.10 -0.39 -1.82
C LEU A 3 8.57 -0.73 -2.04
N SER A 4 9.16 -1.45 -1.09
CA SER A 4 10.52 -1.98 -1.20
C SER A 4 10.49 -3.50 -1.37
N HIS A 5 11.38 -4.00 -2.22
CA HIS A 5 11.56 -5.43 -2.37
C HIS A 5 12.20 -5.99 -1.10
N THR A 6 11.49 -6.93 -0.48
CA THR A 6 11.93 -7.63 0.70
C THR A 6 12.24 -9.07 0.31
N PRO A 7 13.53 -9.48 0.31
CA PRO A 7 13.91 -10.86 0.06
C PRO A 7 13.28 -11.77 1.13
N CYS A 8 13.05 -13.04 0.76
CA CYS A 8 12.39 -14.06 1.58
C CYS A 8 12.62 -13.87 3.09
N LEU A 9 11.57 -13.46 3.79
CA LEU A 9 11.57 -13.34 5.26
C LEU A 9 10.95 -14.59 5.89
N PRO A 10 11.42 -15.00 7.08
CA PRO A 10 10.73 -16.01 7.86
C PRO A 10 9.30 -15.53 8.15
N THR A 11 8.36 -16.43 7.89
CA THR A 11 6.90 -16.25 7.86
C THR A 11 6.37 -15.33 8.97
N LYS A 12 6.06 -14.08 8.62
CA LYS A 12 4.99 -13.32 9.29
C LYS A 12 3.72 -13.63 8.51
N VAL A 13 2.74 -14.30 9.11
CA VAL A 13 1.49 -14.68 8.43
C VAL A 13 0.80 -13.41 7.95
N SER A 14 0.96 -13.11 6.66
CA SER A 14 0.43 -11.89 6.04
C SER A 14 -0.16 -12.25 4.68
N SER A 15 -1.24 -11.56 4.33
CA SER A 15 -1.98 -11.77 3.10
C SER A 15 -1.58 -10.73 2.06
N CYS A 16 -1.44 -11.18 0.81
CA CYS A 16 -1.20 -10.30 -0.32
C CYS A 16 -2.42 -9.40 -0.54
N ARG A 17 -2.23 -8.09 -0.53
CA ARG A 17 -3.32 -7.10 -0.71
C ARG A 17 -3.91 -7.04 -2.12
N VAL A 18 -3.30 -7.73 -3.10
CA VAL A 18 -3.78 -7.79 -4.48
C VAL A 18 -4.63 -9.04 -4.73
N CYS A 19 -4.13 -10.22 -4.37
CA CYS A 19 -4.80 -11.49 -4.65
C CYS A 19 -5.46 -12.14 -3.44
N TYR A 20 -5.32 -11.54 -2.25
CA TYR A 20 -5.86 -12.00 -0.96
C TYR A 20 -5.43 -13.41 -0.54
N LYS A 21 -4.35 -13.93 -1.14
CA LYS A 21 -3.74 -15.22 -0.76
C LYS A 21 -2.57 -14.98 0.21
N ASN A 22 -2.24 -16.02 0.97
CA ASN A 22 -1.06 -16.00 1.84
C ASN A 22 0.22 -15.75 1.05
N LEU A 23 1.15 -15.03 1.66
CA LEU A 23 2.46 -14.78 1.08
C LEU A 23 3.28 -16.07 1.10
N ASP A 24 3.83 -16.42 -0.06
CA ASP A 24 4.69 -17.59 -0.23
C ASP A 24 6.11 -17.23 0.17
N ILE A 25 6.71 -17.96 1.10
CA ILE A 25 8.11 -17.78 1.51
C ILE A 25 9.11 -18.00 0.36
N LYS A 26 8.71 -18.64 -0.73
CA LYS A 26 9.64 -19.02 -1.81
C LYS A 26 9.95 -17.88 -2.76
N TYR A 27 9.07 -16.90 -2.85
CA TYR A 27 9.17 -15.78 -3.77
C TYR A 27 9.14 -14.53 -2.90
N GLY A 28 10.08 -13.61 -3.10
CA GLY A 28 10.13 -12.36 -2.33
C GLY A 28 8.78 -11.63 -2.30
N GLN A 29 8.71 -10.62 -1.45
CA GLN A 29 7.52 -9.79 -1.31
C GLN A 29 7.89 -8.33 -1.48
N TYR A 30 6.90 -7.51 -1.82
CA TYR A 30 7.03 -6.06 -1.71
C TYR A 30 6.22 -5.62 -0.51
N SER A 31 6.82 -4.79 0.33
CA SER A 31 6.16 -4.19 1.49
C SER A 31 6.38 -2.70 1.51
N CYS A 32 5.43 -2.01 2.11
CA CYS A 32 5.54 -0.60 2.42
C CYS A 32 6.79 -0.33 3.29
N SER A 33 7.52 0.73 2.99
CA SER A 33 8.74 1.08 3.73
C SER A 33 8.45 1.78 5.06
N TYR A 34 7.21 2.21 5.28
CA TYR A 34 6.76 2.86 6.51
C TYR A 34 6.44 1.83 7.61
N GLU A 35 6.91 2.10 8.84
CA GLU A 35 6.74 1.22 10.01
C GLU A 35 5.26 0.92 10.33
N ASP A 36 4.37 1.89 10.16
CA ASP A 36 2.93 1.76 10.43
C ASP A 36 2.11 1.18 9.27
N CYS A 37 2.78 0.81 8.18
CA CYS A 37 2.12 0.41 6.95
C CYS A 37 2.21 -1.11 6.75
N SER A 38 1.10 -1.81 7.02
CA SER A 38 0.98 -3.27 6.87
C SER A 38 0.67 -3.72 5.43
N TYR A 39 0.99 -2.89 4.44
CA TYR A 39 0.73 -3.22 3.03
C TYR A 39 1.83 -4.13 2.49
N THR A 40 1.46 -5.37 2.16
CA THR A 40 2.37 -6.38 1.62
C THR A 40 1.73 -7.12 0.45
N VAL A 41 2.52 -7.41 -0.57
CA VAL A 41 2.09 -8.11 -1.80
C VAL A 41 3.15 -9.09 -2.29
N HIS A 42 2.75 -10.15 -3.00
CA HIS A 42 3.69 -11.03 -3.68
C HIS A 42 4.52 -10.26 -4.70
N SER A 43 5.79 -10.64 -4.94
CA SER A 43 6.56 -10.07 -6.05
C SER A 43 5.84 -10.17 -7.39
N LYS A 44 5.21 -11.31 -7.70
CA LYS A 44 4.42 -11.48 -8.94
C LYS A 44 3.21 -10.54 -9.02
N CYS A 45 2.58 -10.22 -7.87
CA CYS A 45 1.45 -9.30 -7.84
C CYS A 45 1.91 -7.85 -7.98
N ALA A 46 3.02 -7.48 -7.32
CA ALA A 46 3.61 -6.16 -7.41
C ALA A 46 4.04 -5.83 -8.85
N THR A 47 4.63 -6.80 -9.57
CA THR A 47 5.15 -6.57 -10.93
C THR A 47 4.18 -6.96 -12.04
N HIS A 48 2.91 -7.24 -11.72
CA HIS A 48 1.92 -7.56 -12.73
C HIS A 48 1.61 -6.31 -13.57
N GLU A 49 1.54 -6.42 -14.90
CA GLU A 49 1.32 -5.29 -15.84
C GLU A 49 0.06 -4.45 -15.57
N LYS A 50 -0.94 -5.05 -14.92
CA LYS A 50 -2.18 -4.37 -14.50
C LYS A 50 -2.06 -3.60 -13.18
N VAL A 51 -0.95 -3.78 -12.47
CA VAL A 51 -0.66 -3.21 -11.15
C VAL A 51 0.51 -2.23 -11.24
N TRP A 52 1.54 -2.57 -12.02
CA TRP A 52 2.74 -1.76 -12.19
C TRP A 52 2.95 -1.40 -13.66
N ASP A 53 3.32 -0.14 -13.90
CA ASP A 53 3.60 0.45 -15.20
C ASP A 53 5.00 0.11 -15.73
N GLY A 54 5.81 -0.62 -14.96
CA GLY A 54 7.17 -1.02 -15.33
C GLY A 54 8.23 0.06 -15.09
N ARG A 55 7.85 1.20 -14.50
CA ARG A 55 8.79 2.29 -14.18
C ARG A 55 9.45 2.04 -12.83
N ASP A 56 10.76 2.11 -12.79
CA ASP A 56 11.52 2.10 -11.53
C ASP A 56 11.52 3.51 -10.90
N LEU A 57 11.29 3.56 -9.58
CA LEU A 57 11.16 4.79 -8.80
C LEU A 57 12.24 4.91 -7.71
N GLU A 58 13.32 4.12 -7.74
CA GLU A 58 14.34 4.07 -6.67
C GLU A 58 14.94 5.45 -6.35
N TRP A 59 15.10 6.29 -7.37
CA TRP A 59 15.76 7.60 -7.28
C TRP A 59 14.80 8.78 -7.30
N GLU A 60 13.51 8.54 -7.48
CA GLU A 60 12.49 9.60 -7.44
C GLU A 60 12.06 9.82 -5.99
N PRO A 61 11.69 11.02 -5.54
CA PRO A 61 11.01 11.17 -4.25
C PRO A 61 9.65 10.48 -4.29
N GLU A 62 9.18 9.97 -3.15
CA GLU A 62 7.79 9.52 -3.04
C GLU A 62 6.89 10.75 -3.15
N GLU A 63 5.83 10.68 -3.97
CA GLU A 63 4.79 11.70 -3.97
C GLU A 63 4.20 11.74 -2.57
N SER A 64 4.35 12.88 -1.88
CA SER A 64 3.68 13.06 -0.60
C SER A 64 2.20 12.87 -0.83
N ASP A 65 1.55 12.11 0.05
CA ASP A 65 0.11 12.17 0.22
C ASP A 65 -0.22 13.62 0.63
N GLN A 66 -0.35 14.51 -0.36
CA GLN A 66 -0.86 15.88 -0.22
C GLN A 66 -2.36 15.83 0.10
N THR A 67 -2.74 15.03 1.09
CA THR A 67 -3.89 15.34 1.94
C THR A 67 -3.35 16.30 2.99
N GLU A 68 -3.11 17.53 2.59
CA GLU A 68 -3.00 18.64 3.53
C GLU A 68 -4.28 18.64 4.36
N ASP A 69 -4.24 18.19 5.63
CA ASP A 69 -5.17 18.56 6.72
C ASP A 69 -6.71 18.56 6.45
N ILE A 70 -7.20 17.98 5.37
CA ILE A 70 -8.63 17.89 5.10
C ILE A 70 -9.10 16.67 5.90
N ALA A 71 -9.68 16.95 7.06
CA ALA A 71 -10.41 15.94 7.82
C ALA A 71 -11.28 15.13 6.86
N PRO A 72 -11.30 13.78 6.95
CA PRO A 72 -12.06 12.91 6.04
C PRO A 72 -13.58 13.13 6.10
N PHE A 73 -14.01 14.09 6.91
CA PHE A 73 -15.37 14.53 7.10
C PHE A 73 -15.42 16.03 7.39
N LYS A 74 -16.52 16.66 6.97
CA LYS A 74 -16.89 18.02 7.40
C LYS A 74 -17.99 17.90 8.46
N LYS A 75 -17.84 18.60 9.59
CA LYS A 75 -18.86 18.60 10.66
C LYS A 75 -19.94 19.62 10.31
N VAL A 76 -21.08 19.16 9.79
CA VAL A 76 -22.21 20.02 9.42
C VAL A 76 -23.22 19.99 10.57
N GLY A 77 -22.88 20.66 11.68
CA GLY A 77 -23.77 20.99 12.82
C GLY A 77 -24.73 19.90 13.35
N GLY A 78 -24.55 19.49 14.61
CA GLY A 78 -25.43 18.53 15.29
C GLY A 78 -25.13 17.09 14.87
N ASP A 79 -24.07 16.53 15.46
CA ASP A 79 -23.60 15.13 15.37
C ASP A 79 -23.57 14.44 13.99
N LEU A 80 -23.85 15.15 12.90
CA LEU A 80 -23.89 14.63 11.55
C LEU A 80 -22.53 14.81 10.87
N ILE A 81 -21.96 13.69 10.44
CA ILE A 81 -20.66 13.58 9.80
C ILE A 81 -20.90 13.11 8.36
N GLU A 82 -20.45 13.87 7.37
CA GLU A 82 -20.54 13.52 5.96
C GLU A 82 -19.17 13.04 5.45
N HIS A 83 -19.10 11.80 4.98
CA HIS A 83 -17.88 11.16 4.49
C HIS A 83 -17.79 11.32 2.98
N PHE A 84 -16.75 11.99 2.49
CA PHE A 84 -16.57 12.27 1.06
C PHE A 84 -15.52 11.42 0.35
N CYS A 85 -14.69 10.68 1.08
CA CYS A 85 -13.64 9.90 0.46
C CYS A 85 -14.19 8.52 0.12
N HIS A 86 -14.54 8.28 -1.14
CA HIS A 86 -14.07 7.18 -2.00
C HIS A 86 -14.69 7.36 -3.40
N GLN A 87 -13.85 7.61 -4.40
CA GLN A 87 -14.07 7.15 -5.77
C GLN A 87 -12.79 6.47 -6.26
#